data_AF-A0A2S2QCR9-F1
#
_entry.id   AF-A0A2S2QCR9-F1
#
_cell.length_a   1.000
_cell.length_b   1.000
_cell.length_c   1.000
_cell.angle_alpha   90.00
_cell.angle_beta   90.00
_cell.angle_gamma   90.00
#
_symmetry.space_group_name_H-M   'P 1'
#
loop_
_entity.id
_entity.type
_entity.pdbx_description
1 polymer ?
#
loop_
_entity_poly.entity_id
_entity_poly.type
_entity_poly.pdbx_seq_one_letter_code
_entity_poly.pdbx_strand_id
1 'polypeptide(L)'
;MFVPSTTPRSPLTERARYGGGRVMFIVIIAAFFQLPVFDLRSDGSDNFVTSLLMAGNYCIPEVTILFHNKLLRGNRTVKVDCESFAAFDSPNMPPLAVVGIDINVSFRQIFRPRSIEKFTVHLQLDENVSLLRIFPNITADTVRTFLQPPIRGVVLQTYGAGNLPGNRSDIMAELKAATDRGVIVFNCSQCFKGSVTAVYQTGHVLSQVGVISGNDITPEAALAKLSYVLSKDDWDLSTKRMMLGANLRGEMSSGPPKPPRKNRAADEWDLVDAVARTLLHVNGSQELTALGGILFPAMLGNAVVRSDLNKLDELKGFGADFSAQNADGRTALHLACALGDVRIVRYLLLNGASVHIKDRFDRTPLIEAVENDRKDVVALLRRCGAHLNSPAKHVAQQLCNSAAKGNVLRLKSYASAGADPTTAKDMYGRTPLHAAALTNQLDVAEYLLSLQTTVSTLGLAEITPPIDLMGATPIDVARAAGHTSLADMLHRHFYGDERLQNHHKKPEPPQPDDL
;
A
#
# COMPACT_ATOMS: atom_id res chain seq x y z
N MET A 1 2.63 13.54 5.23
CA MET A 1 2.68 14.95 4.80
C MET A 1 3.72 15.64 5.69
N PHE A 2 4.93 15.88 5.19
CA PHE A 2 5.94 16.69 5.88
C PHE A 2 6.16 17.93 5.03
N VAL A 3 5.90 19.11 5.61
CA VAL A 3 6.29 20.40 5.04
C VAL A 3 7.51 20.87 5.84
N PRO A 4 8.70 21.00 5.24
CA PRO A 4 9.78 21.76 5.85
C PRO A 4 9.83 23.16 5.22
N SER A 5 9.83 24.14 6.11
CA SER A 5 9.94 25.58 5.86
C SER A 5 11.28 26.00 5.24
N THR A 6 11.19 26.86 4.23
CA THR A 6 12.07 28.00 3.89
C THR A 6 13.54 27.96 4.34
N THR A 7 14.47 27.70 3.41
CA THR A 7 15.76 28.42 3.30
C THR A 7 16.38 28.21 1.89
N PRO A 8 16.96 29.25 1.27
CA PRO A 8 17.56 29.16 -0.05
C PRO A 8 19.04 28.79 0.08
N ARG A 9 19.38 27.53 -0.21
CA ARG A 9 20.68 27.00 -0.66
C ARG A 9 20.63 25.48 -0.50
N SER A 10 20.83 24.76 -1.60
CA SER A 10 20.96 23.29 -1.69
C SER A 10 21.62 22.67 -0.45
N PRO A 11 20.94 21.77 0.30
CA PRO A 11 20.86 20.35 -0.04
C PRO A 11 19.54 19.67 0.42
N LEU A 12 18.38 20.24 0.07
CA LEU A 12 17.07 19.62 0.38
C LEU A 12 16.70 18.44 -0.54
N THR A 13 17.35 18.36 -1.71
CA THR A 13 17.12 17.34 -2.72
C THR A 13 17.56 15.94 -2.28
N GLU A 14 18.60 15.79 -1.46
CA GLU A 14 19.03 14.45 -1.01
C GLU A 14 18.07 13.89 0.06
N ARG A 15 17.65 14.70 1.04
CA ARG A 15 16.81 14.22 2.16
C ARG A 15 15.42 13.71 1.75
N ALA A 16 14.80 14.30 0.73
CA ALA A 16 13.53 13.80 0.18
C ALA A 16 13.72 12.59 -0.77
N ARG A 17 14.84 12.54 -1.52
CA ARG A 17 15.19 11.41 -2.42
C ARG A 17 15.47 10.12 -1.64
N TYR A 18 16.17 10.20 -0.51
CA TYR A 18 16.33 9.08 0.43
C TYR A 18 15.05 8.78 1.23
N GLY A 19 14.19 9.79 1.44
CA GLY A 19 12.89 9.64 2.10
C GLY A 19 11.95 8.66 1.37
N GLY A 20 12.06 8.56 0.04
CA GLY A 20 11.31 7.58 -0.76
C GLY A 20 11.67 6.11 -0.47
N GLY A 21 12.80 5.84 0.17
CA GLY A 21 13.17 4.51 0.67
C GLY A 21 12.72 4.23 2.10
N ARG A 22 12.27 5.26 2.85
CA ARG A 22 11.98 5.17 4.29
C ARG A 22 10.49 5.08 4.63
N VAL A 23 9.56 5.28 3.69
CA VAL A 23 8.11 5.32 4.02
C VAL A 23 7.32 4.71 2.86
N MET A 24 6.36 3.83 3.15
CA MET A 24 5.51 3.18 2.15
C MET A 24 4.03 3.20 2.64
N PHE A 25 3.04 3.03 1.77
CA PHE A 25 1.59 3.01 2.12
C PHE A 25 0.99 4.26 2.81
N ILE A 26 1.34 5.42 2.29
CA ILE A 26 0.36 6.48 1.99
C ILE A 26 0.63 6.81 0.51
N VAL A 27 -0.34 7.34 -0.26
CA VAL A 27 0.01 7.96 -1.54
C VAL A 27 0.98 9.11 -1.21
N ILE A 28 2.28 8.87 -1.35
CA ILE A 28 3.31 9.89 -1.10
C ILE A 28 3.57 10.53 -2.44
N ILE A 29 2.88 11.64 -2.68
CA ILE A 29 3.23 12.56 -3.75
C ILE A 29 4.12 13.61 -3.12
N ALA A 30 5.41 13.55 -3.45
CA ALA A 30 6.33 14.63 -3.14
C ALA A 30 6.09 15.76 -4.15
N ALA A 31 5.46 16.84 -3.68
CA ALA A 31 5.34 18.08 -4.44
C ALA A 31 6.61 18.91 -4.21
N PHE A 32 7.23 19.35 -5.31
CA PHE A 32 8.35 20.29 -5.28
C PHE A 32 7.95 21.59 -5.97
N PHE A 33 8.67 22.65 -5.68
CA PHE A 33 8.52 23.93 -6.37
C PHE A 33 9.86 24.64 -6.47
N GLN A 34 10.08 25.36 -7.56
CA GLN A 34 11.26 26.21 -7.75
C GLN A 34 11.09 27.57 -7.08
N LEU A 35 9.87 28.10 -7.09
CA LEU A 35 9.53 29.38 -6.47
C LEU A 35 8.64 29.15 -5.24
N PRO A 36 8.81 29.92 -4.15
CA PRO A 36 7.91 29.91 -3.01
C PRO A 36 6.44 29.96 -3.41
N VAL A 37 5.58 29.23 -2.68
CA VAL A 37 4.13 29.15 -2.97
C VAL A 37 3.43 30.53 -2.91
N PHE A 38 4.00 31.46 -2.16
CA PHE A 38 3.44 32.81 -1.95
C PHE A 38 3.84 33.81 -3.04
N ASP A 39 4.72 33.45 -3.96
CA ASP A 39 5.08 34.34 -5.07
C ASP A 39 3.95 34.40 -6.10
N LEU A 40 3.70 35.60 -6.64
CA LEU A 40 2.60 35.86 -7.59
C LEU A 40 2.58 34.90 -8.79
N ARG A 41 3.76 34.49 -9.25
CA ARG A 41 3.92 33.49 -10.31
C ARG A 41 4.80 32.36 -9.76
N SER A 42 4.17 31.32 -9.24
CA SER A 42 4.83 30.17 -8.64
C SER A 42 4.33 28.87 -9.27
N ASP A 43 5.23 27.92 -9.46
CA ASP A 43 4.88 26.53 -9.79
C ASP A 43 4.35 25.76 -8.56
N GLY A 44 4.51 26.33 -7.36
CA GLY A 44 4.17 25.67 -6.11
C GLY A 44 2.69 25.53 -5.83
N SER A 45 1.86 26.51 -6.19
CA SER A 45 0.39 26.40 -6.02
C SER A 45 -0.17 25.24 -6.83
N ASP A 46 0.23 25.14 -8.09
CA ASP A 46 -0.30 24.18 -9.05
C ASP A 46 0.18 22.77 -8.69
N ASN A 47 1.48 22.61 -8.40
CA ASN A 47 2.03 21.33 -7.96
C ASN A 47 1.40 20.87 -6.63
N PHE A 48 1.14 21.78 -5.68
CA PHE A 48 0.53 21.43 -4.40
C PHE A 48 -0.93 20.98 -4.53
N VAL A 49 -1.76 21.78 -5.19
CA VAL A 49 -3.19 21.47 -5.38
C VAL A 49 -3.36 20.18 -6.16
N THR A 50 -2.61 20.04 -7.26
CA THR A 50 -2.68 18.84 -8.10
C THR A 50 -2.23 17.61 -7.33
N SER A 51 -1.21 17.72 -6.46
CA SER A 51 -0.78 16.61 -5.62
C SER A 51 -1.87 16.14 -4.66
N LEU A 52 -2.63 17.08 -4.07
CA LEU A 52 -3.76 16.74 -3.20
C LEU A 52 -4.90 16.06 -3.97
N LEU A 53 -5.24 16.57 -5.15
CA LEU A 53 -6.26 15.98 -6.02
C LEU A 53 -5.88 14.55 -6.43
N MET A 54 -4.61 14.35 -6.80
CA MET A 54 -4.10 13.04 -7.16
C MET A 54 -4.12 12.07 -5.97
N ALA A 55 -3.69 12.53 -4.78
CA ALA A 55 -3.68 11.69 -3.58
C ALA A 55 -5.07 11.34 -3.05
N GLY A 56 -6.04 12.26 -3.19
CA GLY A 56 -7.41 12.06 -2.71
C GLY A 56 -8.24 11.15 -3.62
N ASN A 57 -8.07 11.28 -4.94
CA ASN A 57 -8.95 10.62 -5.91
C ASN A 57 -8.37 9.34 -6.51
N TYR A 58 -7.04 9.17 -6.51
CA TYR A 58 -6.40 8.02 -7.17
C TYR A 58 -5.61 7.16 -6.18
N CYS A 59 -5.87 5.86 -6.22
CA CYS A 59 -5.14 4.87 -5.41
C CYS A 59 -3.88 4.40 -6.14
N ILE A 60 -2.78 5.15 -5.99
CA ILE A 60 -1.45 4.83 -6.56
C ILE A 60 -0.52 4.40 -5.42
N PRO A 61 -0.31 3.09 -5.18
CA PRO A 61 0.43 2.56 -4.03
C PRO A 61 1.95 2.67 -4.21
N GLU A 62 2.44 3.84 -4.61
CA GLU A 62 3.84 4.10 -4.90
C GLU A 62 4.29 5.45 -4.34
N VAL A 63 5.60 5.58 -4.15
CA VAL A 63 6.22 6.89 -3.94
C VAL A 63 6.38 7.56 -5.29
N THR A 64 5.76 8.72 -5.44
CA THR A 64 5.69 9.46 -6.70
C THR A 64 6.13 10.90 -6.52
N ILE A 65 6.56 11.51 -7.61
CA ILE A 65 6.93 12.92 -7.68
C ILE A 65 5.98 13.56 -8.67
N LEU A 66 5.20 14.53 -8.23
CA LEU A 66 4.39 15.34 -9.12
C LEU A 66 5.14 16.65 -9.40
N PHE A 67 5.42 16.90 -10.67
CA PHE A 67 6.04 18.14 -11.11
C PHE A 67 5.62 18.44 -12.55
N HIS A 68 5.28 19.69 -12.83
CA HIS A 68 4.94 20.16 -14.18
C HIS A 68 3.88 19.28 -14.87
N ASN A 69 2.75 19.07 -14.17
CA ASN A 69 1.62 18.28 -14.68
C ASN A 69 1.94 16.81 -15.00
N LYS A 70 3.09 16.29 -14.56
CA LYS A 70 3.47 14.88 -14.72
C LYS A 70 3.62 14.23 -13.36
N LEU A 71 3.00 13.07 -13.20
CA LEU A 71 3.23 12.19 -12.06
C LEU A 71 4.29 11.16 -12.44
N LEU A 72 5.47 11.27 -11.84
CA LEU A 72 6.62 10.42 -12.09
C LEU A 72 6.77 9.39 -10.97
N ARG A 73 7.26 8.19 -11.29
CA ARG A 73 7.67 7.22 -10.28
C ARG A 73 8.93 7.73 -9.57
N GLY A 74 8.89 7.87 -8.25
CA GLY A 74 9.94 8.56 -7.49
C GLY A 74 11.34 7.96 -7.68
N ASN A 75 11.46 6.62 -7.68
CA ASN A 75 12.73 5.91 -7.90
C ASN A 75 13.16 5.81 -9.38
N ARG A 76 12.47 6.49 -10.30
CA ARG A 76 12.85 6.64 -11.72
C ARG A 76 13.15 8.09 -12.10
N THR A 77 12.90 9.02 -11.19
CA THR A 77 13.02 10.46 -11.45
C THR A 77 14.43 10.97 -11.17
N VAL A 78 14.92 11.84 -12.04
CA VAL A 78 16.17 12.58 -11.90
C VAL A 78 15.89 14.08 -12.06
N LYS A 79 16.60 14.93 -11.32
CA LYS A 79 16.55 16.38 -11.55
C LYS A 79 17.46 16.73 -12.73
N VAL A 80 16.88 17.27 -13.80
CA VAL A 80 17.56 17.56 -15.06
C VAL A 80 17.87 19.04 -15.25
N ASP A 81 17.11 19.92 -14.58
CA ASP A 81 17.23 21.36 -14.75
C ASP A 81 17.12 22.07 -13.38
N CYS A 82 17.90 23.14 -13.18
CA CYS A 82 17.89 23.93 -11.97
C CYS A 82 17.00 25.19 -12.05
N GLU A 83 16.65 25.64 -13.25
CA GLU A 83 15.94 26.91 -13.52
C GLU A 83 14.55 26.69 -14.14
N SER A 84 14.38 25.68 -14.98
CA SER A 84 13.13 25.43 -15.71
C SER A 84 12.06 24.78 -14.82
N PHE A 85 10.81 25.20 -14.98
CA PHE A 85 9.65 24.54 -14.35
C PHE A 85 9.44 23.09 -14.81
N ALA A 86 10.22 22.58 -15.77
CA ALA A 86 10.33 21.16 -16.10
C ALA A 86 11.61 20.54 -15.49
N ALA A 87 11.86 20.81 -14.20
CA ALA A 87 13.08 20.44 -13.49
C ALA A 87 13.34 18.94 -13.32
N PHE A 88 12.30 18.11 -13.40
CA PHE A 88 12.38 16.68 -13.13
C PHE A 88 11.91 15.88 -14.35
N ASP A 89 12.62 14.79 -14.64
CA ASP A 89 12.27 13.86 -15.71
C ASP A 89 12.55 12.41 -15.31
N SER A 90 11.93 11.48 -16.03
CA SER A 90 12.07 10.03 -15.85
C SER A 90 12.61 9.41 -17.15
N PRO A 91 13.94 9.32 -17.33
CA PRO A 91 14.54 9.04 -18.64
C PRO A 91 14.20 7.66 -19.21
N ASN A 92 14.08 6.67 -18.33
CA ASN A 92 13.92 5.25 -18.68
C ASN A 92 12.49 4.73 -18.43
N MET A 93 11.55 5.58 -18.02
CA MET A 93 10.17 5.20 -17.78
C MET A 93 9.22 6.37 -18.05
N PRO A 94 8.12 6.19 -18.82
CA PRO A 94 7.13 7.25 -19.01
C PRO A 94 6.44 7.65 -17.68
N PRO A 95 5.83 8.85 -17.60
CA PRO A 95 5.04 9.26 -16.44
C PRO A 95 3.90 8.29 -16.14
N LEU A 96 3.63 8.08 -14.84
CA LEU A 96 2.49 7.30 -14.35
C LEU A 96 1.16 8.00 -14.63
N ALA A 97 1.15 9.33 -14.61
CA ALA A 97 -0.01 10.12 -15.00
C ALA A 97 0.40 11.43 -15.67
N VAL A 98 -0.44 11.91 -16.57
CA VAL A 98 -0.35 13.26 -17.14
C VAL A 98 -1.63 14.01 -16.79
N VAL A 99 -1.46 15.16 -16.15
CA VAL A 99 -2.54 16.02 -15.66
C VAL A 99 -2.79 17.10 -16.71
N GLY A 100 -3.86 16.97 -17.48
CA GLY A 100 -4.35 18.02 -18.38
C GLY A 100 -5.69 18.55 -17.89
N ILE A 101 -6.55 18.89 -18.86
CA ILE A 101 -8.00 19.06 -18.60
C ILE A 101 -8.55 17.76 -18.01
N ASP A 102 -8.18 16.64 -18.65
CA ASP A 102 -8.40 15.29 -18.14
C ASP A 102 -7.13 14.72 -17.52
N ILE A 103 -7.30 13.91 -16.46
CA ILE A 103 -6.19 13.22 -15.79
C ILE A 103 -6.07 11.82 -16.38
N ASN A 104 -4.99 11.60 -17.13
CA ASN A 104 -4.73 10.31 -17.78
C ASN A 104 -3.73 9.50 -16.96
N VAL A 105 -4.23 8.49 -16.24
CA VAL A 105 -3.41 7.60 -15.40
C VAL A 105 -3.12 6.28 -16.14
N SER A 106 -1.84 5.94 -16.25
CA SER A 106 -1.38 4.67 -16.83
C SER A 106 -1.38 3.55 -15.79
N PHE A 107 -2.56 3.05 -15.41
CA PHE A 107 -2.73 2.02 -14.37
C PHE A 107 -1.92 0.74 -14.62
N ARG A 108 -1.69 0.37 -15.89
CA ARG A 108 -0.86 -0.78 -16.29
C ARG A 108 0.60 -0.67 -15.86
N GLN A 109 1.11 0.55 -15.68
CA GLN A 109 2.50 0.78 -15.29
C GLN A 109 2.69 0.82 -13.78
N ILE A 110 1.60 0.93 -13.01
CA ILE A 110 1.63 1.03 -11.56
C ILE A 110 2.14 -0.29 -10.97
N PHE A 111 3.18 -0.19 -10.15
CA PHE A 111 3.78 -1.28 -9.40
C PHE A 111 2.93 -1.57 -8.16
N ARG A 112 2.07 -2.58 -8.27
CA ARG A 112 1.20 -3.00 -7.17
C ARG A 112 1.87 -4.06 -6.29
N PRO A 113 1.70 -4.01 -4.95
CA PRO A 113 2.21 -5.05 -4.06
C PRO A 113 1.53 -6.39 -4.37
N ARG A 114 2.33 -7.46 -4.46
CA ARG A 114 1.88 -8.83 -4.76
C ARG A 114 2.01 -9.77 -3.56
N SER A 115 2.21 -9.22 -2.37
CA SER A 115 2.33 -9.97 -1.11
C SER A 115 1.12 -9.71 -0.19
N ILE A 116 0.81 -10.70 0.64
CA ILE A 116 -0.28 -10.65 1.63
C ILE A 116 0.34 -10.25 2.97
N GLU A 117 0.77 -9.01 3.05
CA GLU A 117 1.49 -8.47 4.21
C GLU A 117 0.98 -7.07 4.53
N LYS A 118 1.13 -6.68 5.81
CA LYS A 118 0.86 -5.31 6.24
C LYS A 118 2.00 -4.41 5.78
N PHE A 119 1.71 -3.12 5.69
CA PHE A 119 2.74 -2.12 5.50
C PHE A 119 3.82 -2.22 6.59
N THR A 120 5.08 -2.29 6.17
CA THR A 120 6.25 -2.20 7.04
C THR A 120 7.15 -1.02 6.64
N VAL A 121 7.59 -0.26 7.64
CA VAL A 121 8.60 0.81 7.50
C VAL A 121 9.99 0.22 7.74
N HIS A 122 10.95 0.53 6.87
CA HIS A 122 12.36 0.23 7.10
C HIS A 122 13.10 1.49 7.56
N LEU A 123 13.50 1.53 8.84
CA LEU A 123 14.10 2.73 9.44
C LEU A 123 15.63 2.76 9.34
N GLN A 124 16.27 1.60 9.41
CA GLN A 124 17.72 1.49 9.37
C GLN A 124 18.19 1.44 7.91
N LEU A 125 19.22 2.19 7.57
CA LEU A 125 19.82 2.20 6.23
C LEU A 125 21.33 2.23 6.43
N ASP A 126 22.08 1.47 5.63
CA ASP A 126 23.54 1.45 5.76
C ASP A 126 24.10 2.77 5.20
N GLU A 127 24.85 3.49 6.03
CA GLU A 127 25.45 4.79 5.69
C GLU A 127 26.78 4.63 4.93
N ASN A 128 27.37 3.43 4.93
CA ASN A 128 28.66 3.14 4.32
C ASN A 128 28.52 2.81 2.82
N VAL A 129 27.72 3.61 2.12
CA VAL A 129 27.52 3.55 0.68
C VAL A 129 28.03 4.82 0.02
N SER A 130 28.57 4.69 -1.19
CA SER A 130 29.07 5.84 -1.94
C SER A 130 28.83 5.72 -3.44
N LEU A 131 29.01 6.82 -4.16
CA LEU A 131 28.87 6.90 -5.61
C LEU A 131 30.22 7.33 -6.21
N LEU A 132 30.77 6.48 -7.07
CA LEU A 132 32.03 6.72 -7.77
C LEU A 132 31.75 6.95 -9.26
N ARG A 133 32.04 8.15 -9.75
CA ARG A 133 31.94 8.48 -11.17
C ARG A 133 33.28 8.29 -11.87
N ILE A 134 33.32 7.42 -12.88
CA ILE A 134 34.53 7.21 -13.68
C ILE A 134 34.73 8.38 -14.65
N PHE A 135 35.94 8.94 -14.68
CA PHE A 135 36.38 9.95 -15.64
C PHE A 135 37.72 9.53 -16.25
N PRO A 136 38.11 10.03 -17.46
CA PRO A 136 39.17 9.40 -18.24
C PRO A 136 40.53 9.29 -17.53
N ASN A 137 40.84 10.26 -16.67
CA ASN A 137 42.13 10.36 -15.97
C ASN A 137 42.07 9.88 -14.51
N ILE A 138 41.03 9.13 -14.11
CA ILE A 138 40.96 8.59 -12.74
C ILE A 138 42.10 7.58 -12.51
N THR A 139 42.82 7.73 -11.40
CA THR A 139 43.96 6.85 -11.07
C THR A 139 43.51 5.60 -10.30
N ALA A 140 44.25 4.49 -10.41
CA ALA A 140 43.98 3.29 -9.62
C ALA A 140 44.07 3.59 -8.12
N ASP A 141 45.01 4.43 -7.68
CA ASP A 141 45.15 4.82 -6.27
C ASP A 141 43.92 5.57 -5.74
N THR A 142 43.28 6.40 -6.58
CA THR A 142 42.01 7.06 -6.21
C THR A 142 40.92 6.01 -5.99
N VAL A 143 40.78 5.06 -6.91
CA VAL A 143 39.79 3.98 -6.79
C VAL A 143 40.07 3.11 -5.56
N ARG A 144 41.33 2.76 -5.31
CA ARG A 144 41.76 1.99 -4.14
C ARG A 144 41.39 2.68 -2.83
N THR A 145 41.71 3.97 -2.73
CA THR A 145 41.46 4.78 -1.53
C THR A 145 39.96 4.93 -1.29
N PHE A 146 39.20 5.12 -2.36
CA PHE A 146 37.74 5.25 -2.30
C PHE A 146 37.04 3.97 -1.83
N LEU A 147 37.62 2.80 -2.10
CA LEU A 147 37.08 1.47 -1.75
C LEU A 147 37.66 0.90 -0.45
N GLN A 148 38.33 1.72 0.36
CA GLN A 148 38.80 1.31 1.70
C GLN A 148 37.65 1.26 2.71
N PRO A 149 37.79 0.47 3.80
CA PRO A 149 36.89 0.54 4.94
C PRO A 149 36.73 2.00 5.44
N PRO A 150 35.53 2.45 5.85
CA PRO A 150 34.35 1.64 6.20
C PRO A 150 33.38 1.32 5.05
N ILE A 151 33.68 1.68 3.79
CA ILE A 151 32.77 1.51 2.65
C ILE A 151 32.41 0.03 2.44
N ARG A 152 31.10 -0.26 2.43
CA ARG A 152 30.52 -1.59 2.19
C ARG A 152 29.91 -1.74 0.80
N GLY A 153 29.51 -0.62 0.18
CA GLY A 153 28.95 -0.62 -1.16
C GLY A 153 29.31 0.62 -1.96
N VAL A 154 29.49 0.43 -3.26
CA VAL A 154 29.72 1.51 -4.23
C VAL A 154 28.75 1.41 -5.41
N VAL A 155 28.17 2.55 -5.78
CA VAL A 155 27.54 2.75 -7.09
C VAL A 155 28.59 3.28 -8.05
N LEU A 156 28.97 2.48 -9.04
CA LEU A 156 29.97 2.82 -10.04
C LEU A 156 29.29 3.39 -11.28
N GLN A 157 29.50 4.67 -11.61
CA GLN A 157 29.00 5.24 -12.85
C GLN A 157 30.01 5.07 -13.99
N THR A 158 29.68 4.24 -14.97
CA THR A 158 30.53 3.91 -16.12
C THR A 158 30.01 4.52 -17.43
N TYR A 159 30.80 4.44 -18.50
CA TYR A 159 30.46 5.06 -19.77
C TYR A 159 29.44 4.27 -20.58
N GLY A 160 28.56 4.98 -21.28
CA GLY A 160 27.67 4.37 -22.29
C GLY A 160 26.84 3.22 -21.73
N ALA A 161 26.95 2.06 -22.37
CA ALA A 161 26.23 0.84 -22.00
C ALA A 161 26.82 0.08 -20.79
N GLY A 162 27.67 0.73 -19.97
CA GLY A 162 28.24 0.10 -18.78
C GLY A 162 29.75 -0.17 -18.85
N ASN A 163 30.50 0.56 -19.67
CA ASN A 163 31.85 0.19 -20.07
C ASN A 163 32.92 0.92 -19.26
N LEU A 164 33.98 0.19 -18.92
CA LEU A 164 35.26 0.73 -18.45
C LEU A 164 36.30 0.50 -19.57
N PRO A 165 37.24 1.43 -19.85
CA PRO A 165 38.26 1.23 -20.87
C PRO A 165 39.06 -0.07 -20.63
N GLY A 166 39.08 -0.97 -21.63
CA GLY A 166 39.66 -2.32 -21.48
C GLY A 166 41.18 -2.35 -21.27
N ASN A 167 41.88 -1.25 -21.54
CA ASN A 167 43.30 -1.08 -21.28
C ASN A 167 43.63 -0.76 -19.81
N ARG A 168 42.63 -0.54 -18.95
CA ARG A 168 42.80 -0.21 -17.52
C ARG A 168 42.70 -1.45 -16.63
N SER A 169 43.63 -2.38 -16.80
CA SER A 169 43.73 -3.57 -15.93
C SER A 169 44.04 -3.23 -14.47
N ASP A 170 44.67 -2.08 -14.24
CA ASP A 170 44.93 -1.48 -12.92
C ASP A 170 43.62 -1.25 -12.14
N ILE A 171 42.62 -0.58 -12.73
CA ILE A 171 41.33 -0.33 -12.08
C ILE A 171 40.56 -1.64 -11.88
N MET A 172 40.61 -2.55 -12.85
CA MET A 172 39.93 -3.84 -12.74
C MET A 172 40.47 -4.68 -11.57
N ALA A 173 41.78 -4.62 -11.33
CA ALA A 173 42.40 -5.29 -10.18
C ALA A 173 41.92 -4.70 -8.85
N GLU A 174 41.78 -3.37 -8.73
CA GLU A 174 41.27 -2.72 -7.52
C GLU A 174 39.80 -3.04 -7.25
N LEU A 175 38.97 -3.08 -8.31
CA LEU A 175 37.57 -3.48 -8.20
C LEU A 175 37.45 -4.94 -7.74
N LYS A 176 38.28 -5.83 -8.29
CA LYS A 176 38.34 -7.24 -7.88
C LYS A 176 38.75 -7.38 -6.42
N ALA A 177 39.82 -6.69 -6.03
CA ALA A 177 40.27 -6.70 -4.63
C ALA A 177 39.17 -6.20 -3.68
N ALA A 178 38.37 -5.21 -4.09
CA ALA A 178 37.25 -4.72 -3.28
C ALA A 178 36.11 -5.75 -3.20
N THR A 179 35.74 -6.39 -4.30
CA THR A 179 34.71 -7.44 -4.29
C THR A 179 35.13 -8.65 -3.47
N ASP A 180 36.41 -9.00 -3.49
CA ASP A 180 36.99 -10.09 -2.70
C ASP A 180 36.99 -9.75 -1.19
N ARG A 181 37.13 -8.46 -0.83
CA ARG A 181 36.91 -7.97 0.55
C ARG A 181 35.43 -7.96 0.98
N GLY A 182 34.51 -8.29 0.09
CA GLY A 182 33.07 -8.27 0.36
C GLY A 182 32.37 -6.93 0.07
N VAL A 183 33.06 -5.96 -0.54
CA VAL A 183 32.44 -4.70 -0.98
C VAL A 183 31.53 -4.98 -2.19
N ILE A 184 30.30 -4.48 -2.14
CA ILE A 184 29.37 -4.62 -3.25
C ILE A 184 29.55 -3.48 -4.24
N VAL A 185 29.90 -3.80 -5.49
CA VAL A 185 30.04 -2.82 -6.57
C VAL A 185 28.86 -2.94 -7.53
N PHE A 186 28.11 -1.86 -7.69
CA PHE A 186 26.88 -1.79 -8.49
C PHE A 186 27.01 -0.80 -9.63
N ASN A 187 27.00 -1.28 -10.87
CA ASN A 187 27.29 -0.50 -12.07
C ASN A 187 26.04 0.21 -12.62
N CYS A 188 26.15 1.53 -12.80
CA CYS A 188 25.15 2.38 -13.43
C CYS A 188 25.76 3.13 -14.62
N SER A 189 24.93 3.49 -15.60
CA SER A 189 25.39 4.33 -16.71
C SER A 189 25.51 5.80 -16.28
N GLN A 190 26.50 6.50 -16.82
CA GLN A 190 26.57 7.96 -16.77
C GLN A 190 25.61 8.65 -17.73
N CYS A 191 25.09 7.93 -18.73
CA CYS A 191 24.16 8.48 -19.72
C CYS A 191 22.82 8.82 -19.06
N PHE A 192 22.22 9.93 -19.49
CA PHE A 192 20.90 10.33 -19.00
C PHE A 192 19.83 9.27 -19.29
N LYS A 193 19.86 8.68 -20.49
CA LYS A 193 18.96 7.60 -20.92
C LYS A 193 19.77 6.40 -21.41
N GLY A 194 19.28 5.20 -21.10
CA GLY A 194 19.92 3.95 -21.51
C GLY A 194 19.93 2.90 -20.42
N SER A 195 20.53 1.76 -20.74
CA SER A 195 20.66 0.62 -19.84
C SER A 195 22.09 0.06 -19.89
N VAL A 196 22.61 -0.31 -18.73
CA VAL A 196 23.83 -1.10 -18.60
C VAL A 196 23.55 -2.49 -19.16
N THR A 197 24.25 -2.86 -20.23
CA THR A 197 24.06 -4.15 -20.91
C THR A 197 25.40 -4.81 -21.17
N ALA A 198 25.47 -6.11 -20.89
CA ALA A 198 26.65 -6.93 -21.14
C ALA A 198 26.82 -7.30 -22.64
N VAL A 199 26.47 -6.40 -23.57
CA VAL A 199 26.54 -6.68 -25.02
C VAL A 199 27.97 -6.49 -25.56
N TYR A 200 28.79 -5.67 -24.88
CA TYR A 200 30.16 -5.41 -25.28
C TYR A 200 31.17 -6.26 -24.48
N GLN A 201 32.31 -6.56 -25.11
CA GLN A 201 33.41 -7.30 -24.49
C GLN A 201 33.86 -6.66 -23.16
N THR A 202 33.84 -5.33 -23.06
CA THR A 202 34.16 -4.54 -21.86
C THR A 202 33.12 -4.64 -20.73
N GLY A 203 31.83 -4.87 -21.05
CA GLY A 203 30.78 -5.09 -20.04
C GLY A 203 30.85 -6.48 -19.39
N HIS A 204 31.31 -7.49 -20.14
CA HIS A 204 31.58 -8.82 -19.60
C HIS A 204 32.73 -8.83 -18.58
N VAL A 205 33.77 -8.03 -18.80
CA VAL A 205 34.92 -7.95 -17.89
C VAL A 205 34.50 -7.49 -16.48
N LEU A 206 33.61 -6.49 -16.38
CA LEU A 206 33.11 -6.03 -15.07
C LEU A 206 32.30 -7.12 -14.35
N SER A 207 31.51 -7.89 -15.09
CA SER A 207 30.74 -9.00 -14.52
C SER A 207 31.65 -10.11 -13.99
N GLN A 208 32.76 -10.40 -14.69
CA GLN A 208 33.78 -11.37 -14.25
C GLN A 208 34.51 -10.94 -12.98
N VAL A 209 34.61 -9.62 -12.76
CA VAL A 209 35.19 -9.01 -11.55
C VAL A 209 34.18 -8.95 -10.39
N GLY A 210 32.96 -9.47 -10.56
CA GLY A 210 31.95 -9.49 -9.50
C GLY A 210 31.16 -8.19 -9.35
N VAL A 211 31.23 -7.30 -10.35
CA VAL A 211 30.41 -6.08 -10.43
C VAL A 211 29.00 -6.43 -10.93
N ILE A 212 27.98 -5.91 -10.26
CA ILE A 212 26.57 -6.18 -10.57
C ILE A 212 26.06 -5.12 -11.56
N SER A 213 25.30 -5.54 -12.58
CA SER A 213 24.63 -4.60 -13.50
C SER A 213 23.41 -3.94 -12.86
N GLY A 214 23.32 -2.62 -12.94
CA GLY A 214 22.14 -1.85 -12.55
C GLY A 214 21.09 -1.66 -13.65
N ASN A 215 21.30 -2.20 -14.85
CA ASN A 215 20.41 -2.02 -16.00
C ASN A 215 20.11 -0.52 -16.25
N ASP A 216 18.84 -0.12 -16.26
CA ASP A 216 18.34 1.22 -16.54
C ASP A 216 17.98 2.02 -15.26
N ILE A 217 18.54 1.63 -14.11
CA ILE A 217 18.33 2.31 -12.84
C ILE A 217 18.99 3.70 -12.82
N THR A 218 18.37 4.64 -12.11
CA THR A 218 18.98 5.96 -11.87
C THR A 218 20.07 5.87 -10.78
N PRO A 219 21.07 6.76 -10.78
CA PRO A 219 22.10 6.77 -9.75
C PRO A 219 21.55 6.93 -8.32
N GLU A 220 20.50 7.74 -8.16
CA GLU A 220 19.85 7.95 -6.87
C GLU A 220 19.11 6.70 -6.37
N ALA A 221 18.37 6.03 -7.27
CA ALA A 221 17.70 4.79 -6.93
C ALA A 221 18.68 3.65 -6.66
N ALA A 222 19.81 3.62 -7.39
CA ALA A 222 20.90 2.69 -7.15
C ALA A 222 21.50 2.84 -5.75
N LEU A 223 21.76 4.09 -5.34
CA LEU A 223 22.34 4.37 -4.03
C LEU A 223 21.36 4.05 -2.89
N ALA A 224 20.09 4.43 -3.04
CA ALA A 224 19.04 4.08 -2.09
C ALA A 224 18.84 2.55 -1.98
N LYS A 225 18.85 1.85 -3.11
CA LYS A 225 18.72 0.39 -3.16
C LYS A 225 19.92 -0.30 -2.51
N LEU A 226 21.14 0.20 -2.76
CA LEU A 226 22.35 -0.32 -2.16
C LEU A 226 22.35 -0.17 -0.64
N SER A 227 21.99 1.02 -0.14
CA SER A 227 21.84 1.28 1.30
C SER A 227 20.78 0.39 1.96
N TYR A 228 19.65 0.18 1.28
CA TYR A 228 18.59 -0.71 1.75
C TYR A 228 19.03 -2.18 1.80
N VAL A 229 19.63 -2.70 0.73
CA VAL A 229 20.04 -4.11 0.67
C VAL A 229 21.16 -4.42 1.66
N LEU A 230 22.10 -3.48 1.85
CA LEU A 230 23.19 -3.66 2.81
C LEU A 230 22.70 -3.69 4.26
N SER A 231 21.68 -2.89 4.59
CA SER A 231 21.06 -2.85 5.92
C SER A 231 20.28 -4.11 6.33
N LYS A 232 20.13 -5.09 5.43
CA LYS A 232 19.51 -6.38 5.73
C LYS A 232 20.54 -7.34 6.33
N ASP A 233 20.56 -7.44 7.65
CA ASP A 233 21.47 -8.35 8.36
C ASP A 233 21.08 -9.82 8.19
N ASP A 234 19.80 -10.11 7.94
CA ASP A 234 19.29 -11.47 7.69
C ASP A 234 19.74 -12.07 6.34
N TRP A 235 20.35 -11.27 5.47
CA TRP A 235 20.71 -11.68 4.11
C TRP A 235 22.22 -11.96 4.00
N ASP A 236 22.55 -13.10 3.40
CA ASP A 236 23.91 -13.41 2.99
C ASP A 236 24.36 -12.54 1.80
N LEU A 237 25.67 -12.50 1.56
CA LEU A 237 26.23 -11.70 0.46
C LEU A 237 25.66 -12.13 -0.91
N SER A 238 25.40 -13.42 -1.12
CA SER A 238 24.77 -13.94 -2.35
C SER A 238 23.37 -13.37 -2.54
N THR A 239 22.52 -13.44 -1.52
CA THR A 239 21.16 -12.90 -1.58
C THR A 239 21.18 -11.39 -1.76
N LYS A 240 22.08 -10.67 -1.09
CA LYS A 240 22.27 -9.22 -1.31
C LYS A 240 22.59 -8.92 -2.76
N ARG A 241 23.52 -9.66 -3.39
CA ARG A 241 23.86 -9.49 -4.81
C ARG A 241 22.67 -9.78 -5.73
N MET A 242 21.94 -10.86 -5.46
CA MET A 242 20.75 -11.24 -6.23
C MET A 242 19.63 -10.18 -6.14
N MET A 243 19.32 -9.70 -4.92
CA MET A 243 18.29 -8.69 -4.68
C MET A 243 18.66 -7.34 -5.30
N LEU A 244 19.94 -7.00 -5.39
CA LEU A 244 20.40 -5.81 -6.12
C LEU A 244 20.15 -5.88 -7.62
N GLY A 245 20.31 -7.06 -8.23
CA GLY A 245 20.02 -7.28 -9.65
C GLY A 245 18.53 -7.43 -9.99
N ALA A 246 17.67 -7.68 -9.01
CA ALA A 246 16.23 -7.90 -9.20
C ALA A 246 15.42 -6.61 -9.05
N ASN A 247 14.33 -6.43 -9.80
CA ASN A 247 13.45 -5.29 -9.66
C ASN A 247 12.61 -5.37 -8.37
N LEU A 248 12.91 -4.55 -7.36
CA LEU A 248 12.26 -4.64 -6.06
C LEU A 248 11.02 -3.75 -5.95
N ARG A 249 11.04 -2.57 -6.57
CA ARG A 249 10.06 -1.48 -6.39
C ARG A 249 9.77 -0.72 -7.70
N GLY A 250 10.04 -1.32 -8.85
CA GLY A 250 9.84 -0.68 -10.15
C GLY A 250 10.96 0.27 -10.56
N GLU A 251 12.09 0.29 -9.84
CA GLU A 251 13.25 1.14 -10.07
C GLU A 251 14.07 0.74 -11.30
N MET A 252 13.88 -0.49 -11.79
CA MET A 252 14.55 -1.03 -12.95
C MET A 252 13.58 -1.85 -13.80
N SER A 253 13.87 -1.97 -15.08
CA SER A 253 13.05 -2.75 -16.01
C SER A 253 13.55 -4.19 -15.99
N SER A 254 12.87 -5.08 -15.25
CA SER A 254 13.25 -6.49 -15.19
C SER A 254 12.85 -7.25 -16.46
N GLY A 255 13.87 -7.69 -17.20
CA GLY A 255 13.82 -8.77 -18.19
C GLY A 255 14.98 -8.67 -19.19
N PRO A 256 15.66 -9.78 -19.55
CA PRO A 256 16.68 -9.80 -20.62
C PRO A 256 16.07 -9.28 -21.93
N PRO A 257 16.86 -8.98 -22.99
CA PRO A 257 16.27 -8.66 -24.29
C PRO A 257 15.21 -9.71 -24.58
N LYS A 258 13.97 -9.24 -24.83
CA LYS A 258 12.87 -10.12 -25.22
C LYS A 258 13.44 -11.09 -26.24
N PRO A 259 13.30 -12.42 -26.08
CA PRO A 259 13.77 -13.35 -27.09
C PRO A 259 13.25 -12.84 -28.44
N PRO A 260 14.06 -12.90 -29.53
CA PRO A 260 13.55 -12.57 -30.85
C PRO A 260 12.26 -13.36 -30.99
N ARG A 261 11.15 -12.64 -31.25
CA ARG A 261 9.81 -13.19 -31.40
C ARG A 261 9.87 -14.32 -32.43
N LYS A 262 10.13 -15.55 -32.00
CA LYS A 262 10.14 -16.72 -32.85
C LYS A 262 8.70 -17.14 -33.03
N ASN A 263 8.28 -17.13 -34.29
CA ASN A 263 7.05 -17.67 -34.84
C ASN A 263 5.78 -16.88 -34.50
N ARG A 264 5.61 -15.74 -35.20
CA ARG A 264 4.28 -15.30 -35.65
C ARG A 264 3.81 -16.28 -36.71
N ALA A 265 3.05 -17.29 -36.29
CA ALA A 265 2.20 -18.11 -37.15
C ALA A 265 1.10 -18.78 -36.30
N ALA A 266 0.45 -17.98 -35.47
CA ALA A 266 -0.86 -18.24 -34.85
C ALA A 266 -1.27 -16.92 -34.21
N ASP A 267 -2.20 -16.23 -34.86
CA ASP A 267 -2.71 -14.94 -34.44
C ASP A 267 -3.50 -15.06 -33.13
N GLU A 268 -2.87 -14.79 -31.98
CA GLU A 268 -3.59 -14.30 -30.81
C GLU A 268 -3.86 -12.81 -31.01
N TRP A 269 -5.01 -12.51 -31.61
CA TRP A 269 -5.57 -11.18 -31.56
C TRP A 269 -5.80 -10.85 -30.07
N ASP A 270 -5.26 -9.72 -29.60
CA ASP A 270 -5.68 -9.13 -28.32
C ASP A 270 -7.22 -9.09 -28.38
N LEU A 271 -7.91 -9.78 -27.47
CA LEU A 271 -9.37 -9.98 -27.55
C LEU A 271 -10.11 -8.65 -27.77
N VAL A 272 -9.57 -7.58 -27.19
CA VAL A 272 -10.07 -6.21 -27.38
C VAL A 272 -9.84 -5.71 -28.80
N ASP A 273 -8.67 -5.97 -29.39
CA ASP A 273 -8.30 -5.59 -30.77
C ASP A 273 -9.05 -6.43 -31.82
N ALA A 274 -9.32 -7.72 -31.54
CA ALA A 274 -10.25 -8.53 -32.34
C ALA A 274 -11.67 -7.96 -32.27
N VAL A 275 -12.27 -7.85 -31.07
CA VAL A 275 -13.65 -7.37 -30.89
C VAL A 275 -13.83 -5.97 -31.47
N ALA A 276 -12.87 -5.07 -31.24
CA ALA A 276 -12.93 -3.69 -31.74
C ALA A 276 -12.84 -3.60 -33.26
N ARG A 277 -11.99 -4.42 -33.90
CA ARG A 277 -11.84 -4.43 -35.36
C ARG A 277 -12.95 -5.19 -36.07
N THR A 278 -13.47 -6.28 -35.49
CA THR A 278 -14.47 -7.14 -36.13
C THR A 278 -15.90 -6.72 -35.85
N LEU A 279 -16.22 -6.16 -34.68
CA LEU A 279 -17.60 -5.84 -34.28
C LEU A 279 -17.89 -4.34 -34.22
N LEU A 280 -16.88 -3.49 -34.01
CA LEU A 280 -17.07 -2.06 -33.74
C LEU A 280 -16.41 -1.13 -34.77
N HIS A 281 -15.65 -1.68 -35.74
CA HIS A 281 -14.89 -0.91 -36.75
C HIS A 281 -14.02 0.23 -36.16
N VAL A 282 -13.51 0.02 -34.96
CA VAL A 282 -12.71 1.00 -34.23
C VAL A 282 -11.27 0.95 -34.75
N ASN A 283 -10.82 2.06 -35.33
CA ASN A 283 -9.47 2.22 -35.87
C ASN A 283 -8.53 3.03 -34.95
N GLY A 284 -9.05 3.58 -33.85
CA GLY A 284 -8.33 4.46 -32.91
C GLY A 284 -7.79 3.74 -31.67
N SER A 285 -6.53 4.01 -31.31
CA SER A 285 -5.87 3.44 -30.12
C SER A 285 -6.49 3.90 -28.78
N GLN A 286 -7.10 5.09 -28.74
CA GLN A 286 -7.81 5.61 -27.57
C GLN A 286 -9.15 4.90 -27.35
N GLU A 287 -9.92 4.69 -28.41
CA GLU A 287 -11.19 3.96 -28.35
C GLU A 287 -10.99 2.50 -27.95
N LEU A 288 -9.92 1.84 -28.43
CA LEU A 288 -9.50 0.51 -27.98
C LEU A 288 -9.21 0.47 -26.48
N THR A 289 -8.55 1.49 -25.96
CA THR A 289 -8.22 1.60 -24.53
C THR A 289 -9.48 1.81 -23.70
N ALA A 290 -10.41 2.65 -24.16
CA ALA A 290 -11.70 2.89 -23.53
C ALA A 290 -12.57 1.62 -23.52
N LEU A 291 -12.61 0.88 -24.63
CA LEU A 291 -13.32 -0.39 -24.74
C LEU A 291 -12.74 -1.44 -23.78
N GLY A 292 -11.42 -1.55 -23.71
CA GLY A 292 -10.74 -2.39 -22.72
C GLY A 292 -11.15 -2.02 -21.28
N GLY A 293 -11.26 -0.72 -20.99
CA GLY A 293 -11.74 -0.22 -19.69
C GLY A 293 -13.15 -0.66 -19.32
N ILE A 294 -14.00 -1.00 -20.29
CA ILE A 294 -15.37 -1.47 -20.07
C ILE A 294 -15.44 -3.01 -20.05
N LEU A 295 -14.77 -3.66 -21.00
CA LEU A 295 -14.84 -5.12 -21.17
C LEU A 295 -14.09 -5.87 -20.06
N PHE A 296 -12.88 -5.44 -19.70
CA PHE A 296 -12.08 -6.16 -18.71
C PHE A 296 -12.75 -6.23 -17.33
N PRO A 297 -13.30 -5.16 -16.74
CA PRO A 297 -14.03 -5.25 -15.47
C PRO A 297 -15.24 -6.20 -15.53
N ALA A 298 -15.98 -6.20 -16.64
CA ALA A 298 -17.13 -7.09 -16.83
C ALA A 298 -16.70 -8.57 -16.91
N MET A 299 -15.65 -8.87 -17.68
CA MET A 299 -15.10 -10.22 -17.80
C MET A 299 -14.50 -10.70 -16.49
N LEU A 300 -13.76 -9.84 -15.79
CA LEU A 300 -13.22 -10.12 -14.46
C LEU A 300 -14.35 -10.42 -13.47
N GLY A 301 -15.41 -9.61 -13.46
CA GLY A 301 -16.57 -9.82 -12.61
C GLY A 301 -17.25 -11.17 -12.89
N ASN A 302 -17.45 -11.52 -14.16
CA ASN A 302 -18.03 -12.82 -14.54
C ASN A 302 -17.13 -14.00 -14.15
N ALA A 303 -15.82 -13.89 -14.35
CA ALA A 303 -14.87 -14.92 -13.95
C ALA A 303 -14.88 -15.15 -12.43
N VAL A 304 -14.99 -14.08 -11.64
CA VAL A 304 -15.13 -14.14 -10.18
C VAL A 304 -16.43 -14.81 -9.77
N VAL A 305 -17.57 -14.43 -10.36
CA VAL A 305 -18.88 -15.03 -10.05
C VAL A 305 -18.90 -16.53 -10.35
N ARG A 306 -18.25 -16.95 -11.43
CA ARG A 306 -18.13 -18.38 -11.81
C ARG A 306 -17.03 -19.14 -11.06
N SER A 307 -16.26 -18.47 -10.21
CA SER A 307 -15.10 -19.03 -9.51
C SER A 307 -14.05 -19.66 -10.43
N ASP A 308 -13.80 -19.03 -11.57
CA ASP A 308 -12.96 -19.54 -12.65
C ASP A 308 -11.55 -18.92 -12.60
N LEU A 309 -10.61 -19.59 -11.93
CA LEU A 309 -9.23 -19.13 -11.80
C LEU A 309 -8.47 -19.13 -13.13
N ASN A 310 -8.74 -20.11 -14.00
CA ASN A 310 -8.07 -20.23 -15.30
C ASN A 310 -8.38 -19.00 -16.17
N LYS A 311 -9.64 -18.56 -16.20
CA LYS A 311 -10.01 -17.31 -16.89
C LYS A 311 -9.36 -16.08 -16.28
N LEU A 312 -9.17 -16.03 -14.97
CA LEU A 312 -8.45 -14.91 -14.35
C LEU A 312 -6.96 -14.91 -14.75
N ASP A 313 -6.34 -16.07 -14.88
CA ASP A 313 -4.97 -16.22 -15.41
C ASP A 313 -4.87 -15.80 -16.89
N GLU A 314 -5.83 -16.20 -17.72
CA GLU A 314 -5.90 -15.76 -19.12
C GLU A 314 -6.08 -14.24 -19.22
N LEU A 315 -7.04 -13.67 -18.50
CA LEU A 315 -7.30 -12.22 -18.46
C LEU A 315 -6.07 -11.43 -17.99
N LYS A 316 -5.31 -11.98 -17.03
CA LYS A 316 -4.02 -11.41 -16.63
C LYS A 316 -3.01 -11.43 -17.77
N GLY A 317 -2.94 -12.52 -18.54
CA GLY A 317 -2.10 -12.61 -19.75
C GLY A 317 -2.43 -11.53 -20.78
N PHE A 318 -3.72 -11.21 -20.94
CA PHE A 318 -4.20 -10.10 -21.78
C PHE A 318 -4.02 -8.70 -21.15
N GLY A 319 -3.43 -8.60 -19.95
CA GLY A 319 -3.14 -7.32 -19.31
C GLY A 319 -4.35 -6.67 -18.60
N ALA A 320 -5.31 -7.48 -18.13
CA ALA A 320 -6.40 -6.99 -17.30
C ALA A 320 -5.89 -6.40 -15.98
N ASP A 321 -6.41 -5.23 -15.59
CA ASP A 321 -6.16 -4.65 -14.27
C ASP A 321 -7.19 -5.17 -13.27
N PHE A 322 -6.76 -5.97 -12.29
CA PHE A 322 -7.63 -6.49 -11.23
C PHE A 322 -8.20 -5.43 -10.29
N SER A 323 -7.68 -4.21 -10.35
CA SER A 323 -8.21 -3.04 -9.64
C SER A 323 -9.12 -2.16 -10.49
N ALA A 324 -9.40 -2.53 -11.74
CA ALA A 324 -10.35 -1.79 -12.54
C ALA A 324 -11.78 -1.89 -11.96
N GLN A 325 -12.49 -0.77 -12.01
CA GLN A 325 -13.84 -0.64 -11.48
C GLN A 325 -14.87 -0.84 -12.59
N ASN A 326 -15.97 -1.51 -12.27
CA ASN A 326 -17.14 -1.57 -13.14
C ASN A 326 -18.01 -0.30 -12.99
N ALA A 327 -19.17 -0.25 -13.66
CA ALA A 327 -20.09 0.89 -13.63
C ALA A 327 -20.61 1.26 -12.22
N ASP A 328 -20.57 0.33 -11.26
CA ASP A 328 -20.95 0.58 -9.86
C ASP A 328 -19.77 1.02 -8.99
N GLY A 329 -18.59 1.24 -9.58
CA GLY A 329 -17.36 1.50 -8.84
C GLY A 329 -16.79 0.24 -8.16
N ARG A 330 -17.37 -0.94 -8.39
CA ARG A 330 -16.93 -2.19 -7.76
C ARG A 330 -15.81 -2.84 -8.56
N THR A 331 -14.80 -3.33 -7.86
CA THR A 331 -13.71 -4.14 -8.46
C THR A 331 -14.04 -5.63 -8.38
N ALA A 332 -13.30 -6.47 -9.11
CA ALA A 332 -13.39 -7.92 -8.97
C ALA A 332 -13.20 -8.40 -7.51
N LEU A 333 -12.37 -7.69 -6.73
CA LEU A 333 -12.17 -8.01 -5.32
C LEU A 333 -13.43 -7.76 -4.47
N HIS A 334 -14.20 -6.71 -4.75
CA HIS A 334 -15.48 -6.48 -4.06
C HIS A 334 -16.43 -7.67 -4.24
N LEU A 335 -16.57 -8.13 -5.49
CA LEU A 335 -17.43 -9.26 -5.84
C LEU A 335 -16.96 -10.55 -5.16
N ALA A 336 -15.65 -10.83 -5.20
CA ALA A 336 -15.07 -12.01 -4.56
C ALA A 336 -15.28 -11.99 -3.04
N CYS A 337 -15.20 -10.81 -2.43
CA CYS A 337 -15.41 -10.62 -0.99
C CYS A 337 -16.87 -10.82 -0.58
N ALA A 338 -17.84 -10.37 -1.38
CA ALA A 338 -19.25 -10.62 -1.13
C ALA A 338 -19.61 -12.12 -1.24
N LEU A 339 -19.07 -12.80 -2.27
CA LEU A 339 -19.27 -14.23 -2.49
C LEU A 339 -18.59 -15.10 -1.42
N GLY A 340 -17.45 -14.65 -0.88
CA GLY A 340 -16.71 -15.36 0.15
C GLY A 340 -15.72 -16.42 -0.36
N ASP A 341 -15.40 -16.45 -1.67
CA ASP A 341 -14.41 -17.40 -2.20
C ASP A 341 -12.98 -16.94 -1.85
N VAL A 342 -12.44 -17.53 -0.78
CA VAL A 342 -11.09 -17.27 -0.27
C VAL A 342 -10.01 -17.52 -1.33
N ARG A 343 -10.19 -18.49 -2.24
CA ARG A 343 -9.18 -18.81 -3.27
C ARG A 343 -9.08 -17.68 -4.29
N ILE A 344 -10.22 -17.18 -4.76
CA ILE A 344 -10.27 -16.05 -5.68
C ILE A 344 -9.73 -14.78 -5.00
N VAL A 345 -10.17 -14.51 -3.77
CA VAL A 345 -9.68 -13.35 -3.01
C VAL A 345 -8.15 -13.41 -2.89
N ARG A 346 -7.60 -14.56 -2.49
CA ARG A 346 -6.15 -14.76 -2.39
C ARG A 346 -5.45 -14.56 -3.74
N TYR A 347 -6.01 -15.12 -4.81
CA TYR A 347 -5.48 -14.96 -6.16
C TYR A 347 -5.45 -13.48 -6.59
N LEU A 348 -6.55 -12.75 -6.41
CA LEU A 348 -6.65 -11.33 -6.77
C LEU A 348 -5.65 -10.48 -5.97
N LEU A 349 -5.50 -10.75 -4.66
CA LEU A 349 -4.54 -10.04 -3.81
C LEU A 349 -3.09 -10.30 -4.22
N LEU A 350 -2.72 -11.55 -4.51
CA LEU A 350 -1.37 -11.91 -4.99
C LEU A 350 -1.07 -11.32 -6.38
N ASN A 351 -2.11 -10.95 -7.13
CA ASN A 351 -1.98 -10.26 -8.42
C ASN A 351 -2.15 -8.75 -8.32
N GLY A 352 -2.14 -8.18 -7.11
CA GLY A 352 -2.08 -6.73 -6.88
C GLY A 352 -3.42 -6.02 -6.78
N ALA A 353 -4.54 -6.73 -6.60
CA ALA A 353 -5.82 -6.09 -6.36
C ALA A 353 -5.78 -5.22 -5.07
N SER A 354 -6.13 -3.94 -5.19
CA SER A 354 -6.19 -3.01 -4.05
C SER A 354 -7.38 -3.31 -3.14
N VAL A 355 -7.10 -3.35 -1.84
CA VAL A 355 -8.10 -3.51 -0.76
C VAL A 355 -8.75 -2.20 -0.32
N HIS A 356 -8.34 -1.06 -0.89
CA HIS A 356 -8.75 0.27 -0.46
C HIS A 356 -9.64 1.01 -1.46
N ILE A 357 -9.85 0.45 -2.65
CA ILE A 357 -10.76 1.05 -3.64
C ILE A 357 -12.17 1.03 -3.09
N LYS A 358 -12.90 2.13 -3.29
CA LYS A 358 -14.28 2.28 -2.82
C LYS A 358 -15.25 2.17 -3.97
N ASP A 359 -16.39 1.54 -3.72
CA ASP A 359 -17.52 1.56 -4.64
C ASP A 359 -18.29 2.90 -4.58
N ARG A 360 -19.36 3.03 -5.38
CA ARG A 360 -20.20 4.24 -5.38
C ARG A 360 -20.93 4.52 -4.07
N PHE A 361 -20.92 3.58 -3.11
CA PHE A 361 -21.50 3.71 -1.77
C PHE A 361 -20.42 3.89 -0.69
N ASP A 362 -19.20 4.25 -1.08
CA ASP A 362 -18.04 4.42 -0.19
C ASP A 362 -17.60 3.12 0.52
N ARG A 363 -18.04 1.95 0.02
CA ARG A 363 -17.70 0.64 0.61
C ARG A 363 -16.42 0.10 0.02
N THR A 364 -15.54 -0.40 0.88
CA THR A 364 -14.33 -1.13 0.48
C THR A 364 -14.61 -2.63 0.40
N PRO A 365 -13.73 -3.43 -0.23
CA PRO A 365 -13.86 -4.90 -0.23
C PRO A 365 -13.96 -5.50 1.19
N LEU A 366 -13.35 -4.86 2.19
CA LEU A 366 -13.47 -5.27 3.59
C LEU A 366 -14.90 -5.07 4.12
N ILE A 367 -15.54 -3.95 3.79
CA ILE A 367 -16.94 -3.70 4.19
C ILE A 367 -17.86 -4.74 3.53
N GLU A 368 -17.66 -5.05 2.24
CA GLU A 368 -18.42 -6.11 1.56
C GLU A 368 -18.25 -7.49 2.23
N ALA A 369 -17.02 -7.85 2.64
CA ALA A 369 -16.77 -9.09 3.36
C ALA A 369 -17.47 -9.13 4.74
N VAL A 370 -17.48 -8.00 5.45
CA VAL A 370 -18.16 -7.87 6.76
C VAL A 370 -19.68 -7.91 6.61
N GLU A 371 -20.23 -7.22 5.61
CA GLU A 371 -21.67 -7.18 5.34
C GLU A 371 -22.24 -8.54 4.86
N ASN A 372 -21.36 -9.47 4.47
CA ASN A 372 -21.72 -10.84 4.08
C ASN A 372 -21.18 -11.91 5.06
N ASP A 373 -20.70 -11.51 6.24
CA ASP A 373 -20.21 -12.41 7.30
C ASP A 373 -19.09 -13.37 6.89
N ARG A 374 -18.21 -12.94 5.98
CA ARG A 374 -17.12 -13.75 5.43
C ARG A 374 -15.85 -13.68 6.29
N LYS A 375 -15.88 -14.30 7.47
CA LYS A 375 -14.78 -14.24 8.48
C LYS A 375 -13.38 -14.52 7.92
N ASP A 376 -13.23 -15.54 7.06
CA ASP A 376 -11.92 -15.96 6.56
C ASP A 376 -11.36 -14.95 5.54
N VAL A 377 -12.26 -14.36 4.74
CA VAL A 377 -11.94 -13.25 3.83
C VAL A 377 -11.58 -12.00 4.62
N VAL A 378 -12.33 -11.66 5.68
CA VAL A 378 -12.03 -10.52 6.56
C VAL A 378 -10.62 -10.66 7.15
N ALA A 379 -10.28 -11.84 7.68
CA ALA A 379 -8.94 -12.11 8.21
C ALA A 379 -7.85 -11.95 7.14
N LEU A 380 -8.09 -12.45 5.93
CA LEU A 380 -7.16 -12.33 4.81
C LEU A 380 -6.94 -10.86 4.39
N LEU A 381 -8.01 -10.08 4.26
CA LEU A 381 -7.94 -8.66 3.94
C LEU A 381 -7.23 -7.84 5.03
N ARG A 382 -7.48 -8.15 6.32
CA ARG A 382 -6.79 -7.53 7.46
C ARG A 382 -5.29 -7.82 7.46
N ARG A 383 -4.87 -9.01 7.03
CA ARG A 383 -3.46 -9.35 6.83
C ARG A 383 -2.81 -8.50 5.73
N CYS A 384 -3.54 -8.14 4.69
CA CYS A 384 -3.10 -7.19 3.65
C CYS A 384 -3.19 -5.71 4.08
N GLY A 385 -3.52 -5.40 5.34
CA GLY A 385 -3.62 -4.02 5.83
C GLY A 385 -4.95 -3.32 5.56
N ALA A 386 -5.99 -4.04 5.12
CA ALA A 386 -7.33 -3.47 5.02
C ALA A 386 -7.80 -2.99 6.41
N HIS A 387 -8.54 -1.88 6.45
CA HIS A 387 -9.10 -1.30 7.67
C HIS A 387 -10.47 -0.72 7.38
N LEU A 388 -11.29 -0.61 8.44
CA LEU A 388 -12.58 0.04 8.36
C LEU A 388 -12.34 1.54 8.17
N ASN A 389 -12.72 2.07 7.01
CA ASN A 389 -12.59 3.49 6.67
C ASN A 389 -13.88 4.29 6.97
N SER A 390 -14.90 3.63 7.52
CA SER A 390 -16.14 4.30 7.93
C SER A 390 -15.93 5.09 9.22
N PRO A 391 -16.60 6.23 9.40
CA PRO A 391 -16.52 6.99 10.64
C PRO A 391 -16.93 6.13 11.83
N ALA A 392 -16.22 6.26 12.96
CA ALA A 392 -16.41 5.41 14.13
C ALA A 392 -17.88 5.36 14.60
N LYS A 393 -18.60 6.49 14.51
CA LYS A 393 -20.04 6.57 14.83
C LYS A 393 -20.91 5.73 13.90
N HIS A 394 -20.59 5.65 12.61
CA HIS A 394 -21.33 4.81 11.66
C HIS A 394 -21.10 3.33 11.95
N VAL A 395 -19.85 2.93 12.22
CA VAL A 395 -19.54 1.55 12.63
C VAL A 395 -20.26 1.19 13.92
N ALA A 396 -20.25 2.10 14.91
CA ALA A 396 -20.99 1.91 16.17
C ALA A 396 -22.50 1.75 15.94
N GLN A 397 -23.09 2.54 15.05
CA GLN A 397 -24.49 2.38 14.67
C GLN A 397 -24.77 1.00 14.07
N GLN A 398 -23.91 0.51 13.17
CA GLN A 398 -24.07 -0.83 12.59
C GLN A 398 -23.90 -1.94 13.62
N LEU A 399 -22.99 -1.79 14.58
CA LEU A 399 -22.82 -2.71 15.70
C LEU A 399 -24.08 -2.73 16.60
N CYS A 400 -24.61 -1.56 16.99
CA CYS A 400 -25.84 -1.47 17.77
C CYS A 400 -27.05 -2.06 17.02
N ASN A 401 -27.18 -1.77 15.71
CA ASN A 401 -28.24 -2.34 14.88
C ASN A 401 -28.11 -3.87 14.77
N SER A 402 -26.89 -4.41 14.65
CA SER A 402 -26.64 -5.84 14.60
C SER A 402 -26.96 -6.52 15.93
N ALA A 403 -26.59 -5.88 17.03
CA ALA A 403 -26.92 -6.34 18.38
C ALA A 403 -28.42 -6.36 18.64
N ALA A 404 -29.14 -5.30 18.26
CA ALA A 404 -30.60 -5.23 18.37
C ALA A 404 -31.33 -6.33 17.57
N LYS A 405 -30.74 -6.78 16.45
CA LYS A 405 -31.27 -7.86 15.60
C LYS A 405 -30.89 -9.27 16.08
N GLY A 406 -30.05 -9.41 17.10
CA GLY A 406 -29.56 -10.73 17.56
C GLY A 406 -28.42 -11.31 16.71
N ASN A 407 -27.80 -10.52 15.81
CA ASN A 407 -26.81 -11.03 14.84
C ASN A 407 -25.40 -11.15 15.44
N VAL A 408 -25.16 -12.19 16.24
CA VAL A 408 -23.83 -12.48 16.84
C VAL A 408 -22.74 -12.66 15.77
N LEU A 409 -23.07 -13.32 14.66
CA LEU A 409 -22.12 -13.53 13.55
C LEU A 409 -21.62 -12.19 12.98
N ARG A 410 -22.52 -11.22 12.78
CA ARG A 410 -22.18 -9.88 12.29
C ARG A 410 -21.26 -9.14 13.24
N LEU A 411 -21.52 -9.22 14.55
CA LEU A 411 -20.66 -8.65 15.57
C LEU A 411 -19.26 -9.28 15.56
N LYS A 412 -19.16 -10.61 15.38
CA LYS A 412 -17.89 -11.33 15.20
C LYS A 412 -17.16 -10.88 13.93
N SER A 413 -17.87 -10.66 12.83
CA SER A 413 -17.30 -10.16 11.57
C SER A 413 -16.70 -8.76 11.73
N TYR A 414 -17.43 -7.83 12.37
CA TYR A 414 -16.91 -6.49 12.67
C TYR A 414 -15.72 -6.53 13.64
N ALA A 415 -15.78 -7.38 14.67
CA ALA A 415 -14.67 -7.58 15.60
C ALA A 415 -13.41 -8.07 14.87
N SER A 416 -13.56 -9.04 13.96
CA SER A 416 -12.46 -9.55 13.13
C SER A 416 -11.90 -8.48 12.18
N ALA A 417 -12.73 -7.54 11.73
CA ALA A 417 -12.31 -6.39 10.93
C ALA A 417 -11.59 -5.29 11.76
N GLY A 418 -11.53 -5.44 13.09
CA GLY A 418 -10.86 -4.52 14.00
C GLY A 418 -11.75 -3.46 14.64
N ALA A 419 -13.09 -3.58 14.54
CA ALA A 419 -14.00 -2.77 15.36
C ALA A 419 -14.07 -3.30 16.79
N ASP A 420 -14.21 -2.43 17.77
CA ASP A 420 -14.46 -2.83 19.16
C ASP A 420 -15.98 -2.76 19.46
N PRO A 421 -16.67 -3.91 19.57
CA PRO A 421 -18.10 -3.94 19.86
C PRO A 421 -18.44 -3.63 21.33
N THR A 422 -17.45 -3.56 22.23
CA THR A 422 -17.70 -3.37 23.66
C THR A 422 -17.76 -1.90 24.06
N THR A 423 -16.94 -1.05 23.43
CA THR A 423 -16.82 0.39 23.75
C THR A 423 -17.44 1.31 22.71
N ALA A 424 -17.74 0.81 21.50
CA ALA A 424 -18.33 1.61 20.43
C ALA A 424 -19.66 2.24 20.87
N LYS A 425 -19.78 3.56 20.74
CA LYS A 425 -20.98 4.33 21.09
C LYS A 425 -21.65 4.89 19.85
N ASP A 426 -22.96 4.67 19.73
CA ASP A 426 -23.78 5.28 18.69
C ASP A 426 -24.01 6.78 18.92
N MET A 427 -24.85 7.41 18.10
CA MET A 427 -25.14 8.85 18.21
C MET A 427 -25.84 9.26 19.53
N TYR A 428 -26.39 8.30 20.26
CA TYR A 428 -27.04 8.47 21.56
C TYR A 428 -26.16 7.99 22.72
N GLY A 429 -24.89 7.66 22.45
CA GLY A 429 -23.97 7.16 23.48
C GLY A 429 -24.19 5.71 23.87
N ARG A 430 -25.11 5.01 23.20
CA ARG A 430 -25.47 3.64 23.50
C ARG A 430 -24.43 2.71 22.91
N THR A 431 -24.03 1.72 23.70
CA THR A 431 -23.19 0.61 23.23
C THR A 431 -24.04 -0.52 22.66
N PRO A 432 -23.45 -1.46 21.90
CA PRO A 432 -24.16 -2.66 21.44
C PRO A 432 -24.84 -3.43 22.58
N LEU A 433 -24.30 -3.37 23.80
CA LEU A 433 -24.90 -3.97 24.99
C LEU A 433 -26.22 -3.30 25.40
N HIS A 434 -26.33 -1.97 25.28
CA HIS A 434 -27.61 -1.25 25.48
C HIS A 434 -28.65 -1.68 24.43
N ALA A 435 -28.23 -1.86 23.18
CA ALA A 435 -29.13 -2.28 22.10
C ALA A 435 -29.62 -3.72 22.30
N ALA A 436 -28.75 -4.62 22.76
CA ALA A 436 -29.12 -5.99 23.14
C ALA A 436 -30.06 -6.00 24.37
N ALA A 437 -29.80 -5.16 25.36
CA ALA A 437 -30.65 -4.96 26.54
C ALA A 437 -32.09 -4.54 26.18
N LEU A 438 -32.21 -3.57 25.26
CA LEU A 438 -33.49 -3.05 24.80
C LEU A 438 -34.33 -4.09 24.05
N THR A 439 -33.71 -5.07 23.40
CA THR A 439 -34.37 -6.02 22.49
C THR A 439 -34.37 -7.48 22.99
N ASN A 440 -33.94 -7.70 24.24
CA ASN A 440 -33.84 -9.00 24.90
C ASN A 440 -32.94 -10.04 24.20
N GLN A 441 -31.82 -9.60 23.63
CA GLN A 441 -30.92 -10.48 22.88
C GLN A 441 -29.85 -11.11 23.79
N LEU A 442 -30.21 -12.22 24.45
CA LEU A 442 -29.37 -12.94 25.42
C LEU A 442 -28.03 -13.39 24.80
N ASP A 443 -28.05 -14.08 23.66
CA ASP A 443 -26.84 -14.60 22.99
C ASP A 443 -25.84 -13.49 22.63
N VAL A 444 -26.36 -12.32 22.24
CA VAL A 444 -25.54 -11.14 21.94
C VAL A 444 -24.92 -10.59 23.21
N ALA A 445 -25.70 -10.47 24.29
CA ALA A 445 -25.19 -10.00 25.57
C ALA A 445 -24.11 -10.94 26.10
N GLU A 446 -24.34 -12.25 26.12
CA GLU A 446 -23.33 -13.24 26.53
C GLU A 446 -22.04 -13.10 25.70
N TYR A 447 -22.16 -12.98 24.37
CA TYR A 447 -21.01 -12.76 23.51
C TYR A 447 -20.25 -11.47 23.86
N LEU A 448 -20.95 -10.35 24.03
CA LEU A 448 -20.33 -9.05 24.36
C LEU A 448 -19.66 -9.07 25.74
N LEU A 449 -20.29 -9.70 26.74
CA LEU A 449 -19.73 -9.88 28.08
C LEU A 449 -18.49 -10.79 28.07
N SER A 450 -18.51 -11.85 27.26
CA SER A 450 -17.34 -12.72 27.07
C SER A 450 -16.14 -11.96 26.49
N LEU A 451 -16.38 -10.97 25.62
CA LEU A 451 -15.31 -10.10 25.11
C LEU A 451 -14.78 -9.16 26.20
N GLN A 452 -15.65 -8.56 27.01
CA GLN A 452 -15.23 -7.65 28.09
C GLN A 452 -14.37 -8.36 29.15
N THR A 453 -14.73 -9.58 29.53
CA THR A 453 -13.94 -10.40 30.48
C THR A 453 -12.57 -10.75 29.93
N THR A 454 -12.45 -11.13 28.65
CA THR A 454 -11.12 -11.37 28.05
C THR A 454 -10.22 -10.14 28.10
N VAL A 455 -10.76 -8.94 27.86
CA VAL A 455 -10.01 -7.67 27.96
C VAL A 455 -9.61 -7.35 29.40
N SER A 456 -10.50 -7.62 30.37
CA SER A 456 -10.23 -7.40 31.80
C SER A 456 -9.17 -8.35 32.37
N THR A 457 -9.17 -9.63 31.96
CA THR A 457 -8.13 -10.61 32.38
C THR A 457 -6.72 -10.26 31.89
N LEU A 458 -6.60 -9.42 30.85
CA LEU A 458 -5.34 -8.87 30.36
C LEU A 458 -4.90 -7.61 31.15
N GLY A 459 -5.63 -7.20 32.19
CA GLY A 459 -5.25 -6.13 33.12
C GLY A 459 -5.50 -4.70 32.62
N LEU A 460 -6.35 -4.50 31.61
CA LEU A 460 -6.44 -3.22 30.88
C LEU A 460 -7.63 -2.31 31.29
N ALA A 461 -8.62 -2.79 32.04
CA ALA A 461 -9.76 -1.96 32.50
C ALA A 461 -10.57 -2.59 33.65
N GLU A 462 -11.10 -1.74 34.55
CA GLU A 462 -12.18 -2.09 35.47
C GLU A 462 -13.49 -2.33 34.70
N ILE A 463 -14.20 -3.41 35.03
CA ILE A 463 -15.47 -3.79 34.40
C ILE A 463 -16.58 -2.89 34.96
N THR A 464 -16.69 -1.68 34.43
CA THR A 464 -17.78 -0.76 34.76
C THR A 464 -18.88 -0.84 33.71
N PRO A 465 -20.17 -0.80 34.10
CA PRO A 465 -21.26 -0.81 33.14
C PRO A 465 -21.22 0.51 32.35
N PRO A 466 -21.26 0.44 30.99
CA PRO A 466 -21.23 1.64 30.18
C PRO A 466 -22.50 2.47 30.41
N ILE A 467 -22.37 3.79 30.38
CA ILE A 467 -23.51 4.73 30.42
C ILE A 467 -23.73 5.37 29.05
N ASP A 468 -25.01 5.55 28.70
CA ASP A 468 -25.44 6.33 27.54
C ASP A 468 -25.49 7.85 27.84
N LEU A 469 -25.92 8.66 26.87
CA LEU A 469 -26.04 10.13 27.06
C LEU A 469 -27.09 10.53 28.12
N MET A 470 -28.04 9.66 28.44
CA MET A 470 -29.07 9.89 29.46
C MET A 470 -28.63 9.39 30.85
N GLY A 471 -27.43 8.82 30.96
CA GLY A 471 -26.92 8.24 32.19
C GLY A 471 -27.50 6.86 32.53
N ALA A 472 -28.23 6.22 31.61
CA ALA A 472 -28.77 4.88 31.81
C ALA A 472 -27.71 3.81 31.51
N THR A 473 -27.69 2.76 32.32
CA THR A 473 -26.87 1.56 32.06
C THR A 473 -27.66 0.52 31.24
N PRO A 474 -27.00 -0.47 30.62
CA PRO A 474 -27.70 -1.58 29.98
C PRO A 474 -28.64 -2.34 30.92
N ILE A 475 -28.33 -2.37 32.22
CA ILE A 475 -29.18 -2.99 33.25
C ILE A 475 -30.47 -2.20 33.42
N ASP A 476 -30.36 -0.86 33.49
CA ASP A 476 -31.53 0.03 33.63
C ASP A 476 -32.42 -0.04 32.38
N VAL A 477 -31.81 -0.09 31.20
CA VAL A 477 -32.52 -0.28 29.92
C VAL A 477 -33.24 -1.62 29.88
N ALA A 478 -32.59 -2.72 30.28
CA ALA A 478 -33.22 -4.05 30.34
C ALA A 478 -34.40 -4.08 31.32
N ARG A 479 -34.25 -3.46 32.50
CA ARG A 479 -35.32 -3.36 33.52
C ARG A 479 -36.49 -2.51 33.02
N ALA A 480 -36.21 -1.36 32.41
CA ALA A 480 -37.23 -0.47 31.86
C ALA A 480 -38.04 -1.15 30.72
N ALA A 481 -37.40 -2.02 29.94
CA ALA A 481 -38.04 -2.82 28.90
C ALA A 481 -38.76 -4.09 29.44
N GLY A 482 -38.61 -4.43 30.72
CA GLY A 482 -39.22 -5.62 31.33
C GLY A 482 -38.45 -6.93 31.13
N HIS A 483 -37.18 -6.87 30.71
CA HIS A 483 -36.33 -8.03 30.44
C HIS A 483 -35.55 -8.48 31.68
N THR A 484 -36.25 -9.15 32.62
CA THR A 484 -35.70 -9.53 33.93
C THR A 484 -34.52 -10.51 33.85
N SER A 485 -34.61 -11.55 33.01
CA SER A 485 -33.53 -12.55 32.86
C SER A 485 -32.21 -11.93 32.37
N LEU A 486 -32.30 -11.02 31.41
CA LEU A 486 -31.15 -10.31 30.85
C LEU A 486 -30.59 -9.29 31.85
N ALA A 487 -31.46 -8.57 32.57
CA ALA A 487 -31.04 -7.66 33.62
C ALA A 487 -30.29 -8.38 34.74
N ASP A 488 -30.75 -9.56 35.14
CA ASP A 488 -30.08 -10.39 36.16
C ASP A 488 -28.71 -10.88 35.67
N MET A 489 -28.62 -11.34 34.42
CA MET A 489 -27.35 -11.73 33.80
C MET A 489 -26.33 -10.57 33.80
N LEU A 490 -26.76 -9.38 33.37
CA LEU A 490 -25.91 -8.19 33.37
C LEU A 490 -25.53 -7.80 34.79
N HIS A 491 -26.46 -7.85 35.74
CA HIS A 491 -26.19 -7.51 37.14
C HIS A 491 -25.14 -8.44 37.76
N ARG A 492 -25.25 -9.76 37.56
CA ARG A 492 -24.26 -10.73 38.02
C ARG A 492 -22.89 -10.47 37.43
N HIS A 493 -22.81 -10.13 36.15
CA HIS A 493 -21.54 -9.87 35.47
C HIS A 493 -20.84 -8.60 35.99
N PHE A 494 -21.57 -7.50 36.20
CA PHE A 494 -20.97 -6.22 36.63
C PHE A 494 -20.80 -6.08 38.14
N TYR A 495 -21.64 -6.72 38.95
CA TYR A 495 -21.69 -6.51 40.40
C TYR A 495 -21.56 -7.78 41.25
N GLY A 496 -21.46 -8.97 40.64
CA GLY A 496 -21.44 -10.25 41.36
C GLY A 496 -22.80 -10.67 41.91
N ASP A 497 -22.88 -11.89 42.47
CA ASP A 497 -24.14 -12.47 42.99
C ASP A 497 -24.66 -11.80 44.28
N GLU A 498 -23.86 -11.00 44.98
CA GLU A 498 -24.16 -10.52 46.34
C GLU A 498 -25.25 -9.42 46.42
N ARG A 499 -25.70 -8.84 45.31
CA ARG A 499 -26.64 -7.69 45.31
C ARG A 499 -28.07 -7.97 44.84
N LEU A 500 -28.38 -9.18 44.35
CA LEU A 500 -29.74 -9.52 43.90
C LEU A 500 -30.78 -9.50 45.04
N GLN A 501 -30.36 -9.59 46.30
CA GLN A 501 -31.27 -9.70 47.45
C GLN A 501 -31.83 -8.37 47.99
N ASN A 502 -31.28 -7.21 47.63
CA ASN A 502 -31.65 -5.94 48.29
C ASN A 502 -32.69 -5.08 47.55
N HIS A 503 -33.12 -5.44 46.33
CA HIS A 503 -34.11 -4.64 45.58
C HIS A 503 -35.59 -5.02 45.81
N HIS A 504 -35.88 -6.06 46.60
CA HIS A 504 -37.26 -6.44 46.94
C HIS A 504 -37.76 -5.89 48.28
N LYS A 505 -36.95 -5.16 49.05
CA LYS A 505 -37.45 -4.44 50.24
C LYS A 505 -37.81 -3.01 49.86
N LYS A 506 -39.11 -2.70 49.81
CA LYS A 506 -39.63 -1.33 49.90
C LYS A 506 -38.95 -0.62 51.08
N PRO A 507 -38.46 0.61 50.93
CA PRO A 507 -38.00 1.38 52.08
C PRO A 507 -39.21 1.67 52.99
N GLU A 508 -39.12 1.27 54.25
CA GLU A 508 -40.07 1.69 55.29
C GLU A 508 -39.99 3.22 55.46
N PRO A 509 -41.13 3.91 55.66
CA PRO A 509 -41.11 5.35 55.90
C PRO A 509 -40.46 5.66 57.26
N PRO A 510 -39.70 6.76 57.38
CA PRO A 510 -39.06 7.14 58.63
C PRO A 510 -40.12 7.49 59.68
N GLN A 511 -39.92 7.01 60.91
CA GLN A 511 -40.75 7.40 62.05
C GLN A 511 -40.51 8.88 62.40
N PRO A 512 -41.56 9.63 62.76
CA PRO A 512 -41.46 11.03 63.13
C PRO A 512 -41.21 11.13 64.63
N ASP A 513 -39.95 11.24 65.03
CA ASP A 513 -39.56 11.84 66.31
C ASP A 513 -38.09 12.23 66.21
N ASP A 514 -37.88 13.46 65.75
CA ASP A 514 -36.76 14.34 66.13
C ASP A 514 -37.00 15.69 65.43
N LEU A 515 -37.73 16.56 66.15
CA LEU A 515 -37.94 17.97 65.85
C LEU A 515 -37.18 18.82 66.88
#